data_AF-A0A9X8ECU4-F1
#
_entry.id   AF-A0A9X8ECU4-F1
#
_cell.length_a   1.000
_cell.length_b   1.000
_cell.length_c   1.000
_cell.angle_alpha   90.00
_cell.angle_beta   90.00
_cell.angle_gamma   90.00
#
_symmetry.space_group_name_H-M   'P 1'
#
loop_
_entity.id
_entity.type
_entity.pdbx_description
1 polymer ?
#
loop_
_entity_poly.entity_id
_entity_poly.type
_entity_poly.pdbx_seq_one_letter_code
_entity_poly.pdbx_strand_id
1 'polypeptide(L)'
;EEAAKAELAAVEAQDEDDDDESDTNEEDTNQNRLLYLISLYTKPAILSTDKEEWIRKPALLVLLYEAIVSQAVDYDYAPASELIENKRKYFNISQEGKSDLDFLREEELLNGLKLASKSYQPVTCYQISEKGQELVAKLGKADKSPIHDMAYAPGTRNLLRVDWDGHEYWLVDPDSGYRRVSSVTETETVSYVSSAYVPQCLRRGGRPTLSNAHRAHECGLSDSTIKDQLDEIISLNSVSLIVSEFIPFGANQLVQLNCNLGSTERVQGGFFTSLVDTNSTGTQIAVEPGLTSVNILDFALTNHVNFEADIHYPEAPGVVQVETFGCSLTATGSCFYGMQVEAIMDRIKDNISLDHLSRLLVDVQKDSSQIVDSVLSAYQRSLLGLVFMNQDSNRDKINLIIANEITPHLTAEEYMDKGEYENELKQVIGDTRAAFDISEHDTLIFGAFGLLIAGPNSRHHEPLLCSFLEYESMNLFTQNFFARLFIVVDDMKTVRGMIDVAERDPNRLADIRRRLAVLSKEVILLEETL
;
A
#
# COMPACT_ATOMS: atom_id res chain seq x y z
N GLU A 1 -4.49 13.05 45.88
CA GLU A 1 -5.94 12.90 46.11
C GLU A 1 -6.60 14.24 46.37
N GLU A 2 -6.18 15.00 47.38
CA GLU A 2 -6.76 16.33 47.71
C GLU A 2 -6.47 17.43 46.66
N ALA A 3 -5.28 17.40 46.04
CA ALA A 3 -4.94 18.30 44.93
C ALA A 3 -5.71 17.98 43.63
N ALA A 4 -6.01 16.70 43.38
CA ALA A 4 -6.81 16.29 42.23
C ALA A 4 -8.28 16.70 42.39
N LYS A 5 -8.78 16.72 43.63
CA LYS A 5 -10.10 17.26 43.96
C LYS A 5 -10.20 18.77 43.76
N ALA A 6 -9.11 19.50 44.01
CA ALA A 6 -9.05 20.94 43.81
C ALA A 6 -8.94 21.33 42.31
N GLU A 7 -8.27 20.51 41.51
CA GLU A 7 -8.17 20.69 40.06
C GLU A 7 -9.49 20.29 39.35
N LEU A 8 -10.16 19.22 39.82
CA LEU A 8 -11.52 18.86 39.37
C LEU A 8 -12.55 19.95 39.73
N ALA A 9 -12.49 20.50 40.95
CA ALA A 9 -13.40 21.55 41.40
C ALA A 9 -13.14 22.92 40.72
N ALA A 10 -11.93 23.18 40.24
CA ALA A 10 -11.61 24.38 39.47
C ALA A 10 -12.13 24.29 38.03
N VAL A 11 -12.21 23.08 37.48
CA VAL A 11 -12.85 22.79 36.19
C VAL A 11 -14.38 22.83 36.34
N GLU A 12 -14.94 22.17 37.37
CA GLU A 12 -16.39 22.19 37.66
C GLU A 12 -16.95 23.60 37.94
N ALA A 13 -16.14 24.52 38.45
CA ALA A 13 -16.57 25.89 38.73
C ALA A 13 -16.50 26.85 37.51
N GLN A 14 -15.89 26.41 36.40
CA GLN A 14 -15.95 27.12 35.11
C GLN A 14 -17.07 26.59 34.20
N ASP A 15 -17.67 25.44 34.54
CA ASP A 15 -18.63 24.69 33.71
C ASP A 15 -20.11 25.08 33.94
N GLU A 16 -20.44 26.05 34.81
CA GLU A 16 -21.86 26.43 35.03
C GLU A 16 -22.41 27.43 33.99
N ASP A 17 -21.60 27.97 33.07
CA ASP A 17 -22.03 29.07 32.18
C ASP A 17 -21.88 28.84 30.65
N ASP A 18 -21.32 27.72 30.16
CA ASP A 18 -21.08 27.52 28.71
C ASP A 18 -21.74 26.24 28.14
N ASP A 19 -23.03 26.03 28.43
CA ASP A 19 -23.90 25.14 27.64
C ASP A 19 -24.37 25.87 26.35
N ASP A 20 -23.42 26.32 25.52
CA ASP A 20 -23.71 26.67 24.13
C ASP A 20 -23.46 25.42 23.28
N GLU A 21 -24.53 24.65 23.06
CA GLU A 21 -24.63 23.72 21.92
C GLU A 21 -24.52 24.54 20.63
N SER A 22 -23.29 24.86 20.22
CA SER A 22 -23.04 25.28 18.84
C SER A 22 -23.12 24.05 17.96
N ASP A 23 -24.00 24.08 16.95
CA ASP A 23 -23.99 23.17 15.81
C ASP A 23 -22.56 23.16 15.21
N THR A 24 -21.73 22.24 15.70
CA THR A 24 -20.35 22.08 15.25
C THR A 24 -20.42 21.00 14.19
N ASN A 25 -20.04 21.32 12.95
CA ASN A 25 -20.03 20.32 11.89
C ASN A 25 -19.15 19.13 12.30
N GLU A 26 -19.50 17.92 11.86
CA GLU A 26 -18.73 16.70 12.16
C GLU A 26 -17.28 16.82 11.66
N GLU A 27 -17.07 17.46 10.50
CA GLU A 27 -15.74 17.81 9.96
C GLU A 27 -14.92 18.69 10.93
N ASP A 28 -15.53 19.75 11.50
CA ASP A 28 -14.85 20.62 12.46
C ASP A 28 -14.47 19.87 13.74
N THR A 29 -15.30 18.90 14.15
CA THR A 29 -15.05 18.08 15.34
C THR A 29 -13.84 17.18 15.14
N ASN A 30 -13.77 16.48 14.02
CA ASN A 30 -12.66 15.60 13.68
C ASN A 30 -11.34 16.38 13.54
N GLN A 31 -11.35 17.53 12.85
CA GLN A 31 -10.20 18.43 12.73
C GLN A 31 -9.68 18.92 14.09
N ASN A 32 -10.59 19.29 14.99
CA ASN A 32 -10.26 19.72 16.35
C ASN A 32 -9.61 18.59 17.17
N ARG A 33 -10.14 17.37 17.06
CA ARG A 33 -9.59 16.18 17.73
C ARG A 33 -8.22 15.80 17.20
N LEU A 34 -8.02 15.88 15.88
CA LEU A 34 -6.73 15.67 15.23
C LEU A 34 -5.69 16.70 15.68
N LEU A 35 -6.07 17.99 15.74
CA LEU A 35 -5.21 19.06 16.23
C LEU A 35 -4.83 18.83 17.71
N TYR A 36 -5.78 18.41 18.55
CA TYR A 36 -5.52 18.05 19.93
C TYR A 36 -4.56 16.86 20.05
N LEU A 37 -4.75 15.80 19.25
CA LEU A 37 -3.84 14.65 19.20
C LEU A 37 -2.40 15.10 18.91
N ILE A 38 -2.18 15.95 17.90
CA ILE A 38 -0.85 16.45 17.55
C ILE A 38 -0.27 17.33 18.68
N SER A 39 -1.12 18.09 19.38
CA SER A 39 -0.70 18.93 20.51
C SER A 39 -0.10 18.12 21.67
N LEU A 40 -0.51 16.86 21.86
CA LEU A 40 0.01 15.98 22.92
C LEU A 40 1.46 15.54 22.66
N TYR A 41 1.87 15.46 21.39
CA TYR A 41 3.19 14.93 20.99
C TYR A 41 4.18 15.98 20.50
N THR A 42 3.77 17.25 20.45
CA THR A 42 4.56 18.31 19.82
C THR A 42 4.59 19.57 20.67
N LYS A 43 5.72 20.27 20.62
CA LYS A 43 5.93 21.50 21.40
C LYS A 43 6.83 22.48 20.66
N PRO A 44 6.32 23.68 20.29
CA PRO A 44 7.16 24.75 19.77
C PRO A 44 8.08 25.30 20.87
N ALA A 45 9.27 25.75 20.48
CA ALA A 45 10.21 26.37 21.41
C ALA A 45 9.75 27.80 21.75
N ILE A 46 9.44 28.05 23.02
CA ILE A 46 9.05 29.38 23.51
C ILE A 46 10.31 30.18 23.91
N LEU A 47 11.29 29.49 24.50
CA LEU A 47 12.57 30.07 24.91
C LEU A 47 13.71 29.54 24.03
N SER A 48 14.79 30.33 23.92
CA SER A 48 15.98 29.96 23.14
C SER A 48 16.72 28.73 23.68
N THR A 49 16.40 28.27 24.88
CA THR A 49 16.94 27.05 25.51
C THR A 49 16.06 25.82 25.30
N ASP A 50 14.82 26.02 24.85
CA ASP A 50 13.87 24.93 24.68
C ASP A 50 14.16 24.17 23.39
N LYS A 51 13.92 22.85 23.45
CA LYS A 51 13.97 22.01 22.26
C LYS A 51 12.60 21.97 21.64
N GLU A 52 12.56 22.08 20.32
CA GLU A 52 11.35 21.84 19.56
C GLU A 52 11.07 20.34 19.45
N GLU A 53 9.83 19.97 19.72
CA GLU A 53 9.36 18.59 19.58
C GLU A 53 8.41 18.50 18.39
N TRP A 54 8.69 17.53 17.51
CA TRP A 54 8.01 17.32 16.24
C TRP A 54 7.58 15.85 16.14
N ILE A 55 6.38 15.59 15.63
CA ILE A 55 5.90 14.24 15.35
C ILE A 55 6.18 13.87 13.89
N ARG A 56 6.71 12.67 13.64
CA ARG A 56 6.97 12.19 12.26
C ARG A 56 5.66 11.69 11.64
N LYS A 57 5.44 11.95 10.34
CA LYS A 57 4.26 11.52 9.59
C LYS A 57 3.92 10.03 9.80
N PRO A 58 4.85 9.06 9.69
CA PRO A 58 4.52 7.64 9.90
C PRO A 58 3.95 7.37 11.30
N ALA A 59 4.53 7.98 12.34
CA ALA A 59 4.04 7.82 13.71
C ALA A 59 2.66 8.45 13.90
N LEU A 60 2.40 9.60 13.26
CA LEU A 60 1.09 10.24 13.29
C LEU A 60 0.02 9.39 12.60
N LEU A 61 0.33 8.76 11.46
CA LEU A 61 -0.60 7.84 10.78
C LEU A 61 -0.96 6.63 11.64
N VAL A 62 -0.01 6.10 12.42
CA VAL A 62 -0.28 5.02 13.38
C VAL A 62 -1.26 5.50 14.46
N LEU A 63 -1.03 6.66 15.07
CA LEU A 63 -1.92 7.21 16.09
C LEU A 63 -3.31 7.52 15.54
N LEU A 64 -3.39 8.00 14.29
CA LEU A 64 -4.65 8.27 13.61
C LEU A 64 -5.45 6.99 13.39
N TYR A 65 -4.82 5.93 12.90
CA TYR A 65 -5.46 4.61 12.77
C TYR A 65 -5.99 4.10 14.12
N GLU A 66 -5.21 4.22 15.19
CA GLU A 66 -5.64 3.80 16.52
C GLU A 66 -6.77 4.70 17.07
N ALA A 67 -6.82 5.97 16.68
CA ALA A 67 -7.93 6.87 17.00
C ALA A 67 -9.22 6.42 16.30
N ILE A 68 -9.15 6.01 15.03
CA ILE A 68 -10.30 5.51 14.27
C ILE A 68 -10.81 4.21 14.88
N VAL A 69 -9.93 3.22 15.11
CA VAL A 69 -10.31 1.92 15.71
C VAL A 69 -10.89 2.06 17.12
N SER A 70 -10.51 3.10 17.86
CA SER A 70 -11.08 3.40 19.18
C SER A 70 -12.32 4.31 19.13
N GLN A 71 -12.81 4.66 17.94
CA GLN A 71 -13.93 5.57 17.71
C GLN A 71 -13.72 6.96 18.32
N ALA A 72 -12.45 7.37 18.46
CA ALA A 72 -12.09 8.69 18.95
C ALA A 72 -12.19 9.76 17.86
N VAL A 73 -12.01 9.37 16.60
CA VAL A 73 -12.29 10.16 15.39
C VAL A 73 -13.11 9.30 14.45
N ASP A 74 -13.91 9.95 13.62
CA ASP A 74 -14.80 9.29 12.66
C ASP A 74 -14.26 9.55 11.25
N TYR A 75 -13.25 8.78 10.86
CA TYR A 75 -12.65 8.83 9.52
C TYR A 75 -12.58 7.42 8.97
N ASP A 76 -12.79 7.23 7.67
CA ASP A 76 -12.52 5.93 7.05
C ASP A 76 -11.01 5.73 6.80
N TYR A 77 -10.59 4.46 6.70
CA TYR A 77 -9.26 4.06 6.27
C TYR A 77 -9.28 2.98 5.20
N ALA A 78 -8.28 3.06 4.32
CA ALA A 78 -8.02 2.04 3.33
C ALA A 78 -6.55 1.60 3.35
N PRO A 79 -6.26 0.34 2.98
CA PRO A 79 -4.89 -0.12 2.88
C PRO A 79 -4.17 0.55 1.71
N ALA A 80 -3.02 1.15 1.98
CA ALA A 80 -2.16 1.79 0.99
C ALA A 80 -0.71 1.38 1.18
N SER A 81 0.03 1.29 0.07
CA SER A 81 1.45 0.91 0.08
C SER A 81 2.34 2.10 0.44
N GLU A 82 2.99 2.06 1.61
CA GLU A 82 3.91 3.09 2.09
C GLU A 82 5.33 2.55 2.27
N LEU A 83 6.30 3.46 2.23
CA LEU A 83 7.72 3.15 2.34
C LEU A 83 8.26 3.56 3.72
N ILE A 84 8.66 2.57 4.53
CA ILE A 84 9.14 2.77 5.90
C ILE A 84 10.55 2.21 6.02
N GLU A 85 11.54 3.08 6.26
CA GLU A 85 12.96 2.69 6.36
C GLU A 85 13.43 1.80 5.19
N ASN A 86 13.00 2.13 3.97
CA ASN A 86 13.21 1.37 2.72
C ASN A 86 12.46 0.05 2.59
N LYS A 87 11.61 -0.32 3.55
CA LYS A 87 10.71 -1.47 3.44
C LYS A 87 9.33 -1.00 3.02
N ARG A 88 8.82 -1.56 1.93
CA ARG A 88 7.47 -1.28 1.47
C ARG A 88 6.50 -2.16 2.24
N LYS A 89 5.50 -1.53 2.87
CA LYS A 89 4.46 -2.21 3.63
C LYS A 89 3.10 -1.58 3.34
N TYR A 90 2.08 -2.42 3.36
CA TYR A 90 0.72 -1.92 3.41
C TYR A 90 0.44 -1.33 4.79
N PHE A 91 -0.25 -0.20 4.77
CA PHE A 91 -0.58 0.63 5.90
C PHE A 91 -2.05 1.02 5.75
N ASN A 92 -2.83 0.83 6.80
CA ASN A 92 -4.18 1.36 6.85
C ASN A 92 -4.09 2.88 7.08
N ILE A 93 -4.53 3.64 6.09
CA ILE A 93 -4.39 5.09 6.03
C ILE A 93 -5.74 5.71 5.76
N SER A 94 -6.10 6.70 6.57
CA SER A 94 -7.20 7.60 6.28
C SER A 94 -6.77 8.68 5.30
N GLN A 95 -7.46 8.78 4.16
CA GLN A 95 -7.26 9.85 3.19
C GLN A 95 -7.91 11.15 3.69
N GLU A 96 -9.06 11.06 4.34
CA GLU A 96 -9.71 12.19 5.02
C GLU A 96 -8.79 12.81 6.07
N GLY A 97 -8.23 12.00 6.98
CA GLY A 97 -7.31 12.52 7.97
C GLY A 97 -6.01 13.07 7.36
N LYS A 98 -5.57 12.59 6.19
CA LYS A 98 -4.46 13.23 5.43
C LYS A 98 -4.89 14.59 4.86
N SER A 99 -6.10 14.69 4.32
CA SER A 99 -6.66 15.94 3.79
C SER A 99 -6.86 16.97 4.89
N ASP A 100 -7.36 16.57 6.06
CA ASP A 100 -7.47 17.44 7.24
C ASP A 100 -6.10 17.89 7.76
N LEU A 101 -5.07 17.03 7.72
CA LEU A 101 -3.71 17.46 8.04
C LEU A 101 -3.19 18.55 7.10
N ASP A 102 -3.54 18.49 5.82
CA ASP A 102 -3.15 19.51 4.85
C ASP A 102 -3.98 20.79 5.05
N PHE A 103 -5.29 20.69 5.33
CA PHE A 103 -6.14 21.82 5.69
C PHE A 103 -5.64 22.56 6.95
N LEU A 104 -5.35 21.83 8.03
CA LEU A 104 -4.80 22.40 9.27
C LEU A 104 -3.45 23.10 9.04
N ARG A 105 -2.69 22.70 8.02
CA ARG A 105 -1.44 23.37 7.62
C ARG A 105 -1.68 24.60 6.77
N GLU A 106 -2.65 24.55 5.85
CA GLU A 106 -3.05 25.71 5.04
C GLU A 106 -3.61 26.83 5.94
N GLU A 107 -4.33 26.47 7.00
CA GLU A 107 -4.85 27.39 8.02
C GLU A 107 -3.81 27.86 9.06
N GLU A 108 -2.54 27.50 8.89
CA GLU A 108 -1.42 27.85 9.78
C GLU A 108 -1.59 27.36 11.24
N LEU A 109 -2.43 26.35 11.48
CA LEU A 109 -2.60 25.71 12.79
C LEU A 109 -1.49 24.68 13.08
N LEU A 110 -0.86 24.16 12.01
CA LEU A 110 0.25 23.22 12.07
C LEU A 110 1.47 23.73 11.27
N ASN A 111 2.65 23.56 11.86
CA ASN A 111 3.94 23.73 11.20
C ASN A 111 4.39 22.43 10.53
N GLY A 112 5.06 22.54 9.39
CA GLY A 112 5.63 21.39 8.66
C GLY A 112 7.16 21.47 8.54
N LEU A 113 7.84 20.39 8.90
CA LEU A 113 9.29 20.24 8.77
C LEU A 113 9.62 19.10 7.81
N LYS A 114 10.53 19.34 6.86
CA LYS A 114 11.07 18.31 5.96
C LYS A 114 12.49 17.96 6.38
N LEU A 115 12.73 16.67 6.64
CA LEU A 115 14.03 16.13 7.04
C LEU A 115 14.49 15.09 6.02
N ALA A 116 15.80 14.94 5.84
CA ALA A 116 16.35 13.77 5.15
C ALA A 116 16.58 12.64 6.17
N SER A 117 16.02 11.47 5.91
CA SER A 117 16.32 10.26 6.70
C SER A 117 17.71 9.73 6.38
N LYS A 118 18.16 8.74 7.18
CA LYS A 118 19.42 7.99 6.91
C LYS A 118 19.41 7.30 5.55
N SER A 119 18.23 6.97 5.03
CA SER A 119 18.05 6.36 3.72
C SER A 119 17.81 7.37 2.60
N TYR A 120 18.09 8.66 2.82
CA TYR A 120 17.89 9.75 1.85
C TYR A 120 16.44 9.98 1.44
N GLN A 121 15.48 9.37 2.13
CA GLN A 121 14.06 9.62 1.91
C GLN A 121 13.61 10.86 2.67
N PRO A 122 12.81 11.74 2.05
CA PRO A 122 12.24 12.89 2.72
C PRO A 122 11.22 12.43 3.76
N VAL A 123 11.43 12.81 5.02
CA VAL A 123 10.49 12.58 6.13
C VAL A 123 9.81 13.90 6.43
N THR A 124 8.48 13.86 6.45
CA THR A 124 7.66 15.00 6.88
C THR A 124 7.39 14.86 8.37
N CYS A 125 7.58 15.94 9.11
CA CYS A 125 7.21 16.05 10.51
C CYS A 125 6.26 17.22 10.70
N TYR A 126 5.38 17.11 11.68
CA TYR A 126 4.40 18.12 12.03
C TYR A 126 4.62 18.60 13.46
N GLN A 127 4.24 19.84 13.73
CA GLN A 127 4.26 20.45 15.06
C GLN A 127 3.10 21.43 15.17
N ILE A 128 2.48 21.51 16.33
CA ILE A 128 1.44 22.52 16.57
C ILE A 128 1.99 23.95 16.51
N SER A 129 1.28 24.86 15.85
CA SER A 129 1.63 26.29 15.84
C SER A 129 1.12 27.00 17.10
N GLU A 130 1.56 28.24 17.34
CA GLU A 130 1.02 29.07 18.43
C GLU A 130 -0.50 29.27 18.28
N LYS A 131 -0.96 29.55 17.04
CA LYS A 131 -2.39 29.68 16.70
C LYS A 131 -3.15 28.38 16.99
N GLY A 132 -2.57 27.23 16.66
CA GLY A 132 -3.13 25.92 16.97
C GLY A 132 -3.26 25.68 18.49
N GLN A 133 -2.25 26.08 19.27
CA GLN A 133 -2.29 25.94 20.74
C GLN A 133 -3.41 26.78 21.37
N GLU A 134 -3.61 28.01 20.89
CA GLU A 134 -4.71 28.86 21.36
C GLU A 134 -6.08 28.24 21.07
N LEU A 135 -6.25 27.60 19.91
CA LEU A 135 -7.48 26.89 19.55
C LEU A 135 -7.68 25.68 20.47
N VAL A 136 -6.65 24.85 20.64
CA VAL A 136 -6.68 23.67 21.53
C VAL A 136 -7.01 24.05 22.98
N ALA A 137 -6.55 25.22 23.46
CA ALA A 137 -6.88 25.70 24.78
C ALA A 137 -8.39 25.97 24.96
N LYS A 138 -9.09 26.36 23.90
CA LYS A 138 -10.53 26.66 23.88
C LYS A 138 -11.41 25.43 23.61
N LEU A 139 -10.83 24.31 23.17
CA LEU A 139 -11.60 23.09 22.92
C LEU A 139 -12.24 22.56 24.20
N GLY A 140 -13.51 22.17 24.10
CA GLY A 140 -14.27 21.55 25.17
C GLY A 140 -13.72 20.18 25.58
N LYS A 141 -14.17 19.70 26.75
CA LYS A 141 -13.77 18.38 27.25
C LYS A 141 -14.32 17.23 26.39
N ALA A 142 -15.45 17.45 25.72
CA ALA A 142 -16.08 16.47 24.83
C ALA A 142 -15.14 16.01 23.71
N ASP A 143 -14.41 16.92 23.07
CA ASP A 143 -13.46 16.58 22.00
C ASP A 143 -12.14 16.03 22.53
N LYS A 144 -11.70 16.49 23.71
CA LYS A 144 -10.44 16.05 24.30
C LYS A 144 -10.52 14.64 24.86
N SER A 145 -11.63 14.25 25.49
CA SER A 145 -11.72 12.99 26.24
C SER A 145 -11.41 11.75 25.39
N PRO A 146 -12.02 11.56 24.19
CA PRO A 146 -11.79 10.34 23.40
C PRO A 146 -10.32 10.18 22.99
N ILE A 147 -9.69 11.27 22.54
CA ILE A 147 -8.28 11.30 22.18
C ILE A 147 -7.39 11.07 23.40
N HIS A 148 -7.75 11.65 24.54
CA HIS A 148 -7.03 11.48 25.79
C HIS A 148 -7.07 10.02 26.27
N ASP A 149 -8.22 9.38 26.21
CA ASP A 149 -8.39 7.99 26.64
C ASP A 149 -7.60 7.01 25.76
N MET A 150 -7.43 7.33 24.47
CA MET A 150 -6.62 6.55 23.53
C MET A 150 -5.11 6.79 23.70
N ALA A 151 -4.69 8.05 23.85
CA ALA A 151 -3.27 8.44 23.79
C ALA A 151 -2.45 8.05 25.03
N TYR A 152 -3.10 7.77 26.16
CA TYR A 152 -2.44 7.48 27.43
C TYR A 152 -2.47 5.99 27.78
N ALA A 153 -1.40 5.50 28.40
CA ALA A 153 -1.32 4.11 28.80
C ALA A 153 -2.36 3.77 29.91
N PRO A 154 -3.02 2.59 29.84
CA PRO A 154 -4.06 2.23 30.80
C PRO A 154 -3.58 2.27 32.25
N GLY A 155 -4.25 3.08 33.08
CA GLY A 155 -3.93 3.22 34.51
C GLY A 155 -2.68 4.05 34.80
N THR A 156 -2.08 4.70 33.81
CA THR A 156 -0.97 5.65 33.99
C THR A 156 -1.31 7.03 33.44
N ARG A 157 -0.41 8.01 33.66
CA ARG A 157 -0.49 9.34 33.06
C ARG A 157 0.58 9.55 31.98
N ASN A 158 1.08 8.46 31.42
CA ASN A 158 2.15 8.49 30.44
C ASN A 158 1.58 8.35 29.04
N LEU A 159 2.02 9.23 28.14
CA LEU A 159 1.67 9.18 26.72
C LEU A 159 2.30 7.96 26.05
N LEU A 160 1.50 7.24 25.28
CA LEU A 160 1.96 6.12 24.46
C LEU A 160 2.84 6.65 23.32
N ARG A 161 4.03 6.11 23.17
CA ARG A 161 4.92 6.45 22.05
C ARG A 161 4.83 5.38 20.98
N VAL A 162 4.84 5.82 19.73
CA VAL A 162 4.94 4.91 18.58
C VAL A 162 6.40 4.53 18.37
N ASP A 163 6.67 3.23 18.41
CA ASP A 163 7.98 2.63 18.18
C ASP A 163 7.92 1.64 17.01
N TRP A 164 8.98 1.61 16.20
CA TRP A 164 9.11 0.72 15.05
C TRP A 164 10.25 -0.25 15.31
N ASP A 165 9.96 -1.55 15.34
CA ASP A 165 10.97 -2.58 15.64
C ASP A 165 11.65 -3.17 14.38
N GLY A 166 11.32 -2.63 13.20
CA GLY A 166 11.77 -3.14 11.91
C GLY A 166 10.74 -4.04 11.20
N HIS A 167 9.70 -4.47 11.91
CA HIS A 167 8.62 -5.31 11.41
C HIS A 167 7.22 -4.76 11.76
N GLU A 168 6.97 -4.38 13.00
CA GLU A 168 5.65 -3.93 13.46
C GLU A 168 5.76 -2.60 14.21
N TYR A 169 4.64 -1.88 14.25
CA TYR A 169 4.53 -0.69 15.09
C TYR A 169 3.98 -1.07 16.45
N TRP A 170 4.56 -0.44 17.48
CA TRP A 170 4.21 -0.68 18.87
C TRP A 170 3.86 0.63 19.54
N LEU A 171 2.80 0.61 20.34
CA LEU A 171 2.48 1.66 21.31
C LEU A 171 3.14 1.30 22.63
N VAL A 172 4.09 2.11 23.07
CA VAL A 172 4.91 1.84 24.26
C VAL A 172 4.83 2.96 25.29
N ASP A 173 4.72 2.59 26.55
CA ASP A 173 5.03 3.45 27.68
C ASP A 173 6.36 2.96 28.31
N PRO A 174 7.47 3.67 28.06
CA PRO A 174 8.78 3.26 28.56
C PRO A 174 8.87 3.21 30.09
N ASP A 175 8.06 3.99 30.80
CA ASP A 175 8.16 4.14 32.26
C ASP A 175 7.38 3.07 33.01
N SER A 176 6.21 2.65 32.50
CA SER A 176 5.44 1.53 33.06
C SER A 176 5.82 0.17 32.47
N GLY A 177 6.49 0.15 31.31
CA GLY A 177 6.79 -1.07 30.56
C GLY A 177 5.59 -1.60 29.76
N TYR A 178 4.47 -0.86 29.68
CA TYR A 178 3.35 -1.22 28.83
C TYR A 178 3.75 -1.18 27.35
N ARG A 179 3.35 -2.20 26.59
CA ARG A 179 3.62 -2.32 25.16
C ARG A 179 2.48 -3.08 24.47
N ARG A 180 1.93 -2.50 23.41
CA ARG A 180 0.86 -3.08 22.57
C ARG A 180 1.23 -3.00 21.09
N VAL A 181 0.96 -4.06 20.33
CA VAL A 181 1.12 -4.05 18.85
C VAL A 181 -0.02 -3.22 18.25
N SER A 182 0.30 -2.34 17.31
CA SER A 182 -0.70 -1.68 16.47
C SER A 182 -1.05 -2.56 15.27
N SER A 183 -2.34 -2.73 14.99
CA SER A 183 -2.81 -3.47 13.81
C SER A 183 -2.81 -2.65 12.52
N VAL A 184 -2.17 -1.48 12.50
CA VAL A 184 -2.13 -0.58 11.33
C VAL A 184 -1.52 -1.20 10.08
N THR A 185 -0.63 -2.18 10.24
CA THR A 185 -0.02 -2.93 9.13
C THR A 185 -0.76 -4.22 8.78
N GLU A 186 -1.82 -4.57 9.51
CA GLU A 186 -2.66 -5.72 9.21
C GLU A 186 -3.69 -5.31 8.15
N THR A 187 -3.55 -5.87 6.95
CA THR A 187 -4.50 -5.63 5.85
C THR A 187 -5.70 -6.53 6.03
N GLU A 188 -6.89 -5.93 6.04
CA GLU A 188 -8.16 -6.64 6.06
C GLU A 188 -8.40 -7.36 4.73
N THR A 189 -9.08 -8.49 4.76
CA THR A 189 -9.41 -9.27 3.56
C THR A 189 -10.90 -9.22 3.27
N VAL A 190 -11.24 -9.28 1.98
CA VAL A 190 -12.62 -9.34 1.49
C VAL A 190 -12.80 -10.62 0.68
N SER A 191 -14.02 -11.16 0.71
CA SER A 191 -14.38 -12.29 -0.15
C SER A 191 -14.74 -11.77 -1.53
N TYR A 192 -14.18 -12.39 -2.57
CA TYR A 192 -14.43 -11.98 -3.94
C TYR A 192 -14.28 -13.12 -4.94
N VAL A 193 -14.88 -12.92 -6.11
CA VAL A 193 -14.79 -13.83 -7.25
C VAL A 193 -14.30 -13.04 -8.44
N SER A 194 -13.26 -13.54 -9.09
CA SER A 194 -12.68 -12.93 -10.27
C SER A 194 -12.49 -13.95 -11.40
N SER A 195 -12.51 -13.44 -12.63
CA SER A 195 -12.23 -14.20 -13.85
C SER A 195 -10.97 -13.68 -14.52
N ALA A 196 -10.24 -14.55 -15.23
CA ALA A 196 -9.04 -14.15 -15.95
C ALA A 196 -9.36 -13.08 -17.00
N TYR A 197 -8.61 -11.97 -16.96
CA TYR A 197 -8.73 -10.90 -17.93
C TYR A 197 -7.38 -10.60 -18.59
N VAL A 198 -7.34 -10.66 -19.91
CA VAL A 198 -6.19 -10.19 -20.71
C VAL A 198 -6.73 -9.30 -21.81
N PRO A 199 -6.38 -8.00 -21.83
CA PRO A 199 -6.79 -7.06 -22.87
C PRO A 199 -6.56 -7.62 -24.26
N GLN A 200 -7.52 -7.42 -25.16
CA GLN A 200 -7.46 -8.00 -26.51
C GLN A 200 -6.24 -7.49 -27.31
N CYS A 201 -5.74 -6.29 -26.99
CA CYS A 201 -4.53 -5.71 -27.60
C CYS A 201 -3.24 -6.48 -27.26
N LEU A 202 -3.20 -7.19 -26.12
CA LEU A 202 -2.07 -8.02 -25.69
C LEU A 202 -2.17 -9.45 -26.24
N ARG A 203 -3.35 -9.83 -26.70
CA ARG A 203 -3.63 -11.17 -27.22
C ARG A 203 -3.31 -11.28 -28.70
N ARG A 204 -2.61 -12.36 -29.10
CA ARG A 204 -2.33 -12.65 -30.52
C ARG A 204 -3.09 -13.88 -31.02
N GLY A 205 -4.27 -14.12 -30.45
CA GLY A 205 -5.12 -15.28 -30.70
C GLY A 205 -5.27 -16.15 -29.45
N GLY A 206 -5.30 -17.47 -29.64
CA GLY A 206 -5.33 -18.44 -28.56
C GLY A 206 -6.72 -18.84 -28.07
N ARG A 207 -6.75 -19.57 -26.95
CA ARG A 207 -7.98 -20.03 -26.29
C ARG A 207 -8.67 -18.88 -25.57
N PRO A 208 -10.00 -18.76 -25.55
CA PRO A 208 -10.67 -17.73 -24.75
C PRO A 208 -10.37 -17.90 -23.26
N THR A 209 -10.50 -16.82 -22.49
CA THR A 209 -10.39 -16.93 -21.04
C THR A 209 -11.61 -17.62 -20.43
N LEU A 210 -11.43 -18.29 -19.30
CA LEU A 210 -12.50 -18.88 -18.50
C LEU A 210 -13.14 -17.84 -17.59
N SER A 211 -14.46 -17.97 -17.39
CA SER A 211 -15.23 -17.08 -16.50
C SER A 211 -15.76 -17.84 -15.30
N ASN A 212 -15.55 -17.24 -14.13
CA ASN A 212 -16.05 -17.66 -12.84
C ASN A 212 -17.36 -16.96 -12.45
N ALA A 213 -18.03 -16.24 -13.35
CA ALA A 213 -19.28 -15.53 -13.07
C ALA A 213 -20.37 -16.41 -12.43
N HIS A 214 -20.40 -17.71 -12.77
CA HIS A 214 -21.34 -18.67 -12.18
C HIS A 214 -21.11 -18.91 -10.66
N ARG A 215 -19.92 -18.62 -10.16
CA ARG A 215 -19.49 -18.75 -8.76
C ARG A 215 -19.65 -17.46 -7.96
N ALA A 216 -20.06 -16.35 -8.59
CA ALA A 216 -20.21 -15.04 -7.96
C ALA A 216 -21.14 -15.02 -6.74
N HIS A 217 -21.99 -16.04 -6.55
CA HIS A 217 -22.85 -16.17 -5.38
C HIS A 217 -22.13 -16.74 -4.15
N GLU A 218 -20.91 -17.29 -4.30
CA GLU A 218 -20.15 -17.92 -3.21
C GLU A 218 -19.63 -16.90 -2.18
N CYS A 219 -19.40 -15.64 -2.57
CA CYS A 219 -18.87 -14.59 -1.70
C CYS A 219 -19.94 -13.91 -0.81
N GLY A 220 -21.21 -13.89 -1.21
CA GLY A 220 -22.28 -13.20 -0.45
C GLY A 220 -22.68 -13.84 0.88
N LEU A 221 -22.08 -14.96 1.27
CA LEU A 221 -22.36 -15.72 2.50
C LEU A 221 -21.26 -15.58 3.57
N SER A 222 -20.26 -14.75 3.32
CA SER A 222 -19.03 -14.67 4.12
C SER A 222 -19.03 -13.49 5.09
N ASP A 223 -18.35 -13.68 6.23
CA ASP A 223 -18.09 -12.62 7.20
C ASP A 223 -16.94 -11.73 6.70
N SER A 224 -17.04 -10.40 6.90
CA SER A 224 -15.96 -9.46 6.62
C SER A 224 -14.99 -9.36 7.79
N THR A 225 -13.71 -9.08 7.54
CA THR A 225 -12.74 -8.74 8.60
C THR A 225 -12.58 -7.23 8.80
N ILE A 226 -13.48 -6.43 8.21
CA ILE A 226 -13.41 -4.96 8.23
C ILE A 226 -13.81 -4.49 9.63
N LYS A 227 -12.96 -3.69 10.28
CA LYS A 227 -13.18 -3.22 11.65
C LYS A 227 -13.96 -1.91 11.71
N ASP A 228 -14.07 -1.21 10.59
CA ASP A 228 -14.66 0.12 10.48
C ASP A 228 -16.08 0.13 9.89
N GLN A 229 -16.77 1.28 9.98
CA GLN A 229 -17.98 1.58 9.20
C GLN A 229 -17.57 2.33 7.93
N LEU A 230 -17.86 1.75 6.76
CA LEU A 230 -17.44 2.32 5.47
C LEU A 230 -18.47 3.35 4.99
N ASP A 231 -17.98 4.54 4.63
CA ASP A 231 -18.77 5.61 4.03
C ASP A 231 -18.56 5.62 2.51
N GLU A 232 -19.34 4.80 1.82
CA GLU A 232 -19.19 4.62 0.38
C GLU A 232 -19.87 5.75 -0.41
N ILE A 233 -19.06 6.47 -1.18
CA ILE A 233 -19.48 7.62 -2.00
C ILE A 233 -19.49 7.25 -3.49
N ILE A 234 -18.48 6.52 -3.97
CA ILE A 234 -18.30 6.13 -5.38
C ILE A 234 -18.43 4.61 -5.54
N SER A 235 -19.24 4.24 -6.52
CA SER A 235 -19.36 2.86 -6.98
C SER A 235 -19.10 2.72 -8.48
N LEU A 236 -18.57 1.55 -8.85
CA LEU A 236 -18.20 1.21 -10.22
C LEU A 236 -18.99 0.00 -10.73
N ASN A 237 -19.36 0.03 -12.01
CA ASN A 237 -20.04 -1.08 -12.68
C ASN A 237 -19.13 -1.82 -13.64
N SER A 238 -19.22 -3.16 -13.62
CA SER A 238 -18.51 -4.07 -14.53
C SER A 238 -16.99 -3.83 -14.57
N VAL A 239 -16.34 -3.90 -13.41
CA VAL A 239 -14.93 -3.53 -13.20
C VAL A 239 -13.94 -4.58 -13.73
N SER A 240 -13.02 -4.15 -14.57
CA SER A 240 -11.81 -4.88 -14.94
C SER A 240 -10.59 -4.22 -14.31
N LEU A 241 -9.72 -5.01 -13.73
CA LEU A 241 -8.48 -4.57 -13.10
C LEU A 241 -7.31 -5.09 -13.91
N ILE A 242 -6.29 -4.25 -14.05
CA ILE A 242 -4.98 -4.63 -14.60
C ILE A 242 -3.92 -4.05 -13.68
N VAL A 243 -3.10 -4.91 -13.11
CA VAL A 243 -1.91 -4.52 -12.36
C VAL A 243 -0.70 -4.74 -13.25
N SER A 244 0.12 -3.71 -13.40
CA SER A 244 1.31 -3.74 -14.25
C SER A 244 2.58 -3.60 -13.41
N GLU A 245 3.59 -4.39 -13.75
CA GLU A 245 4.94 -4.24 -13.21
C GLU A 245 5.99 -4.42 -14.31
N PHE A 246 7.20 -3.94 -14.05
CA PHE A 246 8.34 -4.14 -14.93
C PHE A 246 9.35 -5.06 -14.26
N ILE A 247 9.72 -6.13 -14.97
CA ILE A 247 10.77 -7.07 -14.55
C ILE A 247 11.76 -7.15 -15.71
N PRO A 248 13.06 -6.95 -15.49
CA PRO A 248 14.04 -6.95 -16.57
C PRO A 248 14.11 -8.32 -17.24
N PHE A 249 13.43 -8.42 -18.39
CA PHE A 249 13.44 -9.58 -19.26
C PHE A 249 14.22 -9.29 -20.54
N GLY A 250 14.72 -10.36 -21.12
CA GLY A 250 15.15 -10.38 -22.51
C GLY A 250 14.59 -11.62 -23.18
N ALA A 251 14.74 -11.70 -24.51
CA ALA A 251 14.26 -12.83 -25.29
C ALA A 251 14.74 -14.18 -24.72
N ASN A 252 15.97 -14.28 -24.21
CA ASN A 252 16.50 -15.51 -23.61
C ASN A 252 15.76 -15.90 -22.33
N GLN A 253 15.44 -14.94 -21.47
CA GLN A 253 14.67 -15.19 -20.24
C GLN A 253 13.24 -15.61 -20.58
N LEU A 254 12.64 -15.03 -21.63
CA LEU A 254 11.31 -15.44 -22.06
C LEU A 254 11.29 -16.84 -22.70
N VAL A 255 12.34 -17.21 -23.43
CA VAL A 255 12.50 -18.59 -23.92
C VAL A 255 12.58 -19.56 -22.74
N GLN A 256 13.38 -19.23 -21.72
CA GLN A 256 13.47 -20.03 -20.50
C GLN A 256 12.12 -20.11 -19.77
N LEU A 257 11.40 -19.00 -19.66
CA LEU A 257 10.05 -18.96 -19.08
C LEU A 257 9.09 -19.88 -19.83
N ASN A 258 9.08 -19.83 -21.17
CA ASN A 258 8.25 -20.73 -21.99
C ASN A 258 8.65 -22.20 -21.84
N CYS A 259 9.94 -22.50 -21.64
CA CYS A 259 10.39 -23.85 -21.32
C CYS A 259 9.90 -24.28 -19.93
N ASN A 260 10.03 -23.41 -18.92
CA ASN A 260 9.57 -23.70 -17.56
C ASN A 260 8.07 -23.97 -17.53
N LEU A 261 7.28 -23.16 -18.25
CA LEU A 261 5.82 -23.30 -18.37
C LEU A 261 5.36 -24.52 -19.20
N GLY A 262 6.28 -25.21 -19.87
CA GLY A 262 5.94 -26.29 -20.79
C GLY A 262 5.18 -25.80 -22.03
N SER A 263 5.35 -24.53 -22.44
CA SER A 263 4.62 -23.96 -23.58
C SER A 263 4.86 -24.70 -24.90
N THR A 264 6.06 -25.25 -25.08
CA THR A 264 6.44 -26.02 -26.27
C THR A 264 6.09 -27.50 -26.17
N GLU A 265 5.61 -27.96 -25.00
CA GLU A 265 5.28 -29.36 -24.77
C GLU A 265 3.91 -29.74 -25.30
N ARG A 266 3.66 -31.05 -25.40
CA ARG A 266 2.35 -31.57 -25.83
C ARG A 266 1.26 -31.32 -24.79
N VAL A 267 1.62 -31.34 -23.52
CA VAL A 267 0.75 -31.03 -22.38
C VAL A 267 1.25 -29.71 -21.81
N GLN A 268 0.52 -28.65 -22.11
CA GLN A 268 0.88 -27.28 -21.75
C GLN A 268 0.32 -26.92 -20.36
N GLY A 269 1.09 -26.16 -19.58
CA GLY A 269 0.66 -25.69 -18.26
C GLY A 269 0.79 -26.76 -17.17
N GLY A 270 0.02 -26.60 -16.09
CA GLY A 270 0.05 -27.48 -14.92
C GLY A 270 0.21 -26.71 -13.61
N PHE A 271 0.67 -27.40 -12.57
CA PHE A 271 0.90 -26.80 -11.25
C PHE A 271 2.35 -26.33 -11.11
N PHE A 272 2.53 -25.11 -10.60
CA PHE A 272 3.82 -24.46 -10.43
C PHE A 272 4.07 -24.10 -8.96
N THR A 273 5.35 -24.08 -8.58
CA THR A 273 5.82 -23.68 -7.26
C THR A 273 7.16 -22.97 -7.39
N SER A 274 7.41 -22.00 -6.52
CA SER A 274 8.69 -21.28 -6.43
C SER A 274 9.79 -22.10 -5.73
N LEU A 275 9.45 -23.28 -5.18
CA LEU A 275 10.35 -24.16 -4.45
C LEU A 275 11.44 -24.74 -5.37
N VAL A 276 12.69 -24.64 -4.94
CA VAL A 276 13.84 -25.18 -5.66
C VAL A 276 14.10 -26.61 -5.18
N ASP A 277 13.96 -27.59 -6.08
CA ASP A 277 14.31 -28.97 -5.79
C ASP A 277 15.84 -29.12 -5.66
N THR A 278 16.30 -29.32 -4.42
CA THR A 278 17.73 -29.55 -4.11
C THR A 278 18.16 -31.00 -4.31
N ASN A 279 17.22 -31.93 -4.51
CA ASN A 279 17.49 -33.35 -4.73
C ASN A 279 16.70 -33.89 -5.94
N SER A 280 17.05 -33.37 -7.11
CA SER A 280 16.43 -33.74 -8.40
C SER A 280 16.56 -35.21 -8.79
N THR A 281 17.39 -35.99 -8.09
CA THR A 281 17.52 -37.44 -8.29
C THR A 281 16.61 -38.28 -7.41
N GLY A 282 15.87 -37.65 -6.48
CA GLY A 282 14.93 -38.30 -5.58
C GLY A 282 13.70 -38.87 -6.30
N THR A 283 13.03 -39.83 -5.66
CA THR A 283 11.80 -40.44 -6.21
C THR A 283 10.56 -39.57 -5.99
N GLN A 284 10.54 -38.75 -4.94
CA GLN A 284 9.39 -37.96 -4.53
C GLN A 284 9.84 -36.61 -3.99
N ILE A 285 9.01 -35.60 -4.19
CA ILE A 285 9.09 -34.30 -3.56
C ILE A 285 7.76 -34.02 -2.86
N ALA A 286 7.82 -33.48 -1.65
CA ALA A 286 6.65 -33.01 -0.91
C ALA A 286 6.62 -31.49 -1.01
N VAL A 287 5.47 -30.95 -1.40
CA VAL A 287 5.21 -29.51 -1.51
C VAL A 287 4.03 -29.16 -0.62
N GLU A 288 4.06 -27.96 -0.05
CA GLU A 288 2.95 -27.44 0.74
C GLU A 288 1.75 -27.14 -0.17
N PRO A 289 0.51 -27.15 0.37
CA PRO A 289 -0.67 -26.66 -0.36
C PRO A 289 -0.48 -25.21 -0.82
N GLY A 290 -1.15 -24.80 -1.90
CA GLY A 290 -0.93 -23.46 -2.48
C GLY A 290 -0.30 -23.43 -3.86
N LEU A 291 -0.43 -24.51 -4.65
CA LEU A 291 0.15 -24.54 -5.99
C LEU A 291 -0.61 -23.60 -6.93
N THR A 292 0.13 -22.89 -7.78
CA THR A 292 -0.45 -22.08 -8.85
C THR A 292 -0.73 -22.98 -10.05
N SER A 293 -2.00 -23.10 -10.44
CA SER A 293 -2.37 -23.78 -11.68
C SER A 293 -2.28 -22.80 -12.85
N VAL A 294 -1.52 -23.14 -13.89
CA VAL A 294 -1.32 -22.29 -15.06
C VAL A 294 -1.86 -22.95 -16.32
N ASN A 295 -2.66 -22.20 -17.08
CA ASN A 295 -3.21 -22.60 -18.38
C ASN A 295 -2.77 -21.62 -19.47
N ILE A 296 -1.96 -22.08 -20.42
CA ILE A 296 -1.43 -21.21 -21.48
C ILE A 296 -2.53 -20.87 -22.51
N LEU A 297 -2.68 -19.58 -22.80
CA LEU A 297 -3.65 -19.04 -23.75
C LEU A 297 -3.03 -18.90 -25.16
N ASP A 298 -1.91 -18.18 -25.26
CA ASP A 298 -1.10 -18.02 -26.46
C ASP A 298 0.34 -17.62 -26.11
N PHE A 299 1.30 -17.94 -26.97
CA PHE A 299 2.69 -17.59 -26.74
C PHE A 299 3.47 -17.45 -28.05
N ALA A 300 4.56 -16.69 -27.98
CA ALA A 300 5.63 -16.67 -28.96
C ALA A 300 6.96 -16.84 -28.22
N LEU A 301 7.73 -17.86 -28.62
CA LEU A 301 8.92 -18.34 -27.91
C LEU A 301 9.86 -17.23 -27.39
N THR A 302 10.06 -16.17 -28.19
CA THR A 302 10.99 -15.07 -27.88
C THR A 302 10.33 -13.75 -27.55
N ASN A 303 9.01 -13.60 -27.68
CA ASN A 303 8.36 -12.29 -27.66
C ASN A 303 7.33 -12.11 -26.55
N HIS A 304 6.42 -13.07 -26.33
CA HIS A 304 5.40 -12.97 -25.29
C HIS A 304 4.88 -14.33 -24.83
N VAL A 305 4.27 -14.37 -23.65
CA VAL A 305 3.46 -15.50 -23.18
C VAL A 305 2.24 -14.96 -22.43
N ASN A 306 1.06 -15.46 -22.81
CA ASN A 306 -0.21 -15.17 -22.18
C ASN A 306 -0.77 -16.46 -21.57
N PHE A 307 -1.18 -16.41 -20.31
CA PHE A 307 -1.71 -17.56 -19.59
C PHE A 307 -2.71 -17.14 -18.52
N GLU A 308 -3.53 -18.08 -18.09
CA GLU A 308 -4.36 -17.94 -16.90
C GLU A 308 -3.64 -18.57 -15.71
N ALA A 309 -3.70 -17.92 -14.56
CA ALA A 309 -3.20 -18.45 -13.31
C ALA A 309 -4.35 -18.54 -12.30
N ASP A 310 -4.50 -19.70 -11.69
CA ASP A 310 -5.49 -19.99 -10.65
C ASP A 310 -4.75 -20.40 -9.36
N ILE A 311 -5.02 -19.67 -8.29
CA ILE A 311 -4.28 -19.74 -7.03
C ILE A 311 -5.07 -20.59 -6.04
N HIS A 312 -4.46 -21.69 -5.58
CA HIS A 312 -5.12 -22.65 -4.69
C HIS A 312 -4.57 -22.58 -3.25
N TYR A 313 -4.53 -21.39 -2.64
CA TYR A 313 -4.12 -21.26 -1.24
C TYR A 313 -5.28 -21.52 -0.27
N PRO A 314 -4.97 -22.04 0.93
CA PRO A 314 -5.96 -22.17 1.98
C PRO A 314 -6.23 -20.80 2.62
N GLU A 315 -7.42 -20.27 2.39
CA GLU A 315 -7.86 -19.00 2.97
C GLU A 315 -8.24 -19.10 4.47
N ALA A 316 -8.29 -17.93 5.11
CA ALA A 316 -8.76 -17.81 6.48
C ALA A 316 -10.20 -18.35 6.63
N PRO A 317 -10.56 -18.96 7.77
CA PRO A 317 -11.91 -19.49 7.97
C PRO A 317 -12.97 -18.40 7.80
N GLY A 318 -13.90 -18.60 6.86
CA GLY A 318 -15.02 -17.68 6.60
C GLY A 318 -14.84 -16.80 5.37
N VAL A 319 -13.62 -16.68 4.82
CA VAL A 319 -13.35 -15.89 3.61
C VAL A 319 -13.35 -16.78 2.38
N VAL A 320 -14.03 -16.36 1.32
CA VAL A 320 -14.10 -17.07 0.04
C VAL A 320 -13.45 -16.21 -1.04
N GLN A 321 -12.29 -16.65 -1.52
CA GLN A 321 -11.59 -16.01 -2.63
C GLN A 321 -11.48 -17.00 -3.79
N VAL A 322 -12.10 -16.63 -4.91
CA VAL A 322 -12.00 -17.37 -6.17
C VAL A 322 -11.23 -16.50 -7.14
N GLU A 323 -9.94 -16.76 -7.24
CA GLU A 323 -9.01 -15.85 -7.90
C GLU A 323 -8.47 -16.47 -9.17
N THR A 324 -8.79 -15.85 -10.30
CA THR A 324 -8.18 -16.25 -11.56
C THR A 324 -7.64 -15.03 -12.29
N PHE A 325 -6.33 -15.04 -12.52
CA PHE A 325 -5.59 -13.97 -13.18
C PHE A 325 -5.36 -14.31 -14.65
N GLY A 326 -5.52 -13.32 -15.52
CA GLY A 326 -4.95 -13.30 -16.84
C GLY A 326 -3.57 -12.66 -16.79
N CYS A 327 -2.52 -13.41 -17.12
CA CYS A 327 -1.15 -12.93 -17.12
C CYS A 327 -0.66 -12.73 -18.56
N SER A 328 -0.03 -11.59 -18.83
CA SER A 328 0.65 -11.30 -20.10
C SER A 328 2.07 -10.81 -19.81
N LEU A 329 3.07 -11.62 -20.17
CA LEU A 329 4.48 -11.32 -19.97
C LEU A 329 5.17 -11.16 -21.33
N THR A 330 5.88 -10.06 -21.52
CA THR A 330 6.55 -9.73 -22.79
C THR A 330 8.08 -9.76 -22.64
N ALA A 331 8.79 -9.97 -23.75
CA ALA A 331 10.26 -9.96 -23.77
C ALA A 331 10.88 -8.59 -23.44
N THR A 332 10.09 -7.52 -23.48
CA THR A 332 10.52 -6.18 -23.07
C THR A 332 10.57 -6.01 -21.56
N GLY A 333 10.02 -6.97 -20.79
CA GLY A 333 9.95 -6.92 -19.33
C GLY A 333 8.62 -6.43 -18.77
N SER A 334 7.67 -6.07 -19.63
CA SER A 334 6.34 -5.67 -19.21
C SER A 334 5.54 -6.89 -18.76
N CYS A 335 5.01 -6.83 -17.54
CA CYS A 335 4.19 -7.87 -16.96
C CYS A 335 2.82 -7.29 -16.59
N PHE A 336 1.76 -7.85 -17.15
CA PHE A 336 0.38 -7.46 -16.86
C PHE A 336 -0.37 -8.59 -16.17
N TYR A 337 -1.10 -8.26 -15.12
CA TYR A 337 -1.97 -9.16 -14.37
C TYR A 337 -3.37 -8.58 -14.38
N GLY A 338 -4.25 -9.15 -15.20
CA GLY A 338 -5.61 -8.68 -15.33
C GLY A 338 -6.63 -9.62 -14.71
N MET A 339 -7.68 -9.07 -14.11
CA MET A 339 -8.85 -9.82 -13.72
C MET A 339 -10.13 -9.02 -13.95
N GLN A 340 -11.22 -9.73 -14.27
CA GLN A 340 -12.56 -9.18 -14.27
C GLN A 340 -13.16 -9.46 -12.90
N VAL A 341 -13.59 -8.41 -12.20
CA VAL A 341 -14.29 -8.55 -10.93
C VAL A 341 -15.71 -9.02 -11.23
N GLU A 342 -16.06 -10.21 -10.74
CA GLU A 342 -17.40 -10.79 -10.90
C GLU A 342 -18.28 -10.49 -9.68
N ALA A 343 -17.69 -10.49 -8.48
CA ALA A 343 -18.36 -10.08 -7.26
C ALA A 343 -17.36 -9.76 -6.15
N ILE A 344 -17.72 -8.83 -5.27
CA ILE A 344 -17.04 -8.57 -4.00
C ILE A 344 -18.10 -8.51 -2.92
N MET A 345 -17.94 -9.31 -1.85
CA MET A 345 -18.89 -9.42 -0.75
C MET A 345 -20.30 -9.76 -1.27
N ASP A 346 -21.30 -8.93 -0.95
CA ASP A 346 -22.70 -9.05 -1.37
C ASP A 346 -22.99 -8.45 -2.76
N ARG A 347 -22.00 -7.80 -3.38
CA ARG A 347 -22.14 -7.06 -4.63
C ARG A 347 -21.71 -7.89 -5.81
N ILE A 348 -22.65 -8.16 -6.71
CA ILE A 348 -22.41 -8.97 -7.90
C ILE A 348 -22.30 -8.03 -9.11
N LYS A 349 -21.10 -8.01 -9.71
CA LYS A 349 -20.72 -7.34 -10.96
C LYS A 349 -20.80 -5.81 -10.99
N ASP A 350 -21.86 -5.26 -10.42
CA ASP A 350 -22.20 -3.84 -10.44
C ASP A 350 -22.27 -3.29 -9.00
N ASN A 351 -22.24 -1.97 -8.86
CA ASN A 351 -22.24 -1.24 -7.60
C ASN A 351 -21.01 -1.53 -6.71
N ILE A 352 -19.85 -1.86 -7.29
CA ILE A 352 -18.64 -2.17 -6.52
C ILE A 352 -18.07 -0.88 -5.91
N SER A 353 -18.02 -0.76 -4.58
CA SER A 353 -17.44 0.38 -3.89
C SER A 353 -15.92 0.41 -3.97
N LEU A 354 -15.34 1.61 -3.91
CA LEU A 354 -13.89 1.79 -3.94
C LEU A 354 -13.20 1.25 -2.67
N ASP A 355 -13.89 1.22 -1.52
CA ASP A 355 -13.37 0.67 -0.26
C ASP A 355 -13.21 -0.86 -0.29
N HIS A 356 -14.16 -1.55 -0.92
CA HIS A 356 -14.03 -2.98 -1.20
C HIS A 356 -12.94 -3.24 -2.24
N LEU A 357 -12.84 -2.37 -3.25
CA LEU A 357 -11.86 -2.49 -4.31
C LEU A 357 -10.43 -2.27 -3.82
N SER A 358 -10.20 -1.31 -2.91
CA SER A 358 -8.89 -1.00 -2.34
C SER A 358 -8.32 -2.19 -1.56
N ARG A 359 -9.18 -2.91 -0.81
CA ARG A 359 -8.83 -4.15 -0.11
C ARG A 359 -8.53 -5.29 -1.07
N LEU A 360 -9.35 -5.50 -2.10
CA LEU A 360 -9.09 -6.48 -3.16
C LEU A 360 -7.75 -6.21 -3.87
N LEU A 361 -7.42 -4.94 -4.14
CA LEU A 361 -6.18 -4.57 -4.82
C LEU A 361 -4.92 -4.97 -4.04
N VAL A 362 -4.98 -5.03 -2.71
CA VAL A 362 -3.86 -5.51 -1.89
C VAL A 362 -3.55 -6.97 -2.22
N ASP A 363 -4.58 -7.81 -2.25
CA ASP A 363 -4.45 -9.24 -2.54
C ASP A 363 -3.96 -9.43 -3.97
N VAL A 364 -4.59 -8.76 -4.95
CA VAL A 364 -4.15 -8.75 -6.36
C VAL A 364 -2.68 -8.38 -6.51
N GLN A 365 -2.19 -7.37 -5.79
CA GLN A 365 -0.78 -6.99 -5.84
C GLN A 365 0.14 -8.02 -5.18
N LYS A 366 -0.22 -8.61 -4.04
CA LYS A 366 0.59 -9.64 -3.38
C LYS A 366 0.62 -10.93 -4.19
N ASP A 367 -0.53 -11.38 -4.66
CA ASP A 367 -0.70 -12.68 -5.31
C ASP A 367 -0.15 -12.69 -6.73
N SER A 368 -0.24 -11.57 -7.45
CA SER A 368 0.48 -11.44 -8.72
C SER A 368 2.01 -11.52 -8.54
N SER A 369 2.57 -11.05 -7.41
CA SER A 369 4.01 -11.23 -7.14
C SER A 369 4.32 -12.72 -6.97
N GLN A 370 3.48 -13.44 -6.23
CA GLN A 370 3.65 -14.87 -5.98
C GLN A 370 3.52 -15.71 -7.25
N ILE A 371 2.52 -15.42 -8.09
CA ILE A 371 2.32 -16.08 -9.39
C ILE A 371 3.63 -15.99 -10.16
N VAL A 372 4.19 -14.79 -10.31
CA VAL A 372 5.37 -14.58 -11.14
C VAL A 372 6.62 -15.17 -10.51
N ASP A 373 6.79 -15.09 -9.19
CA ASP A 373 7.91 -15.72 -8.50
C ASP A 373 7.94 -17.25 -8.68
N SER A 374 6.78 -17.90 -8.93
CA SER A 374 6.70 -19.34 -9.25
C SER A 374 7.23 -19.68 -10.65
N VAL A 375 7.24 -18.72 -11.57
CA VAL A 375 7.63 -18.92 -12.98
C VAL A 375 9.02 -18.37 -13.30
N LEU A 376 9.48 -17.38 -12.52
CA LEU A 376 10.79 -16.74 -12.67
C LEU A 376 11.96 -17.68 -12.33
N SER A 377 13.08 -17.47 -13.02
CA SER A 377 14.35 -18.13 -12.68
C SER A 377 14.90 -17.63 -11.34
N ALA A 378 15.74 -18.46 -10.71
CA ALA A 378 16.44 -18.07 -9.47
C ALA A 378 17.32 -16.82 -9.66
N TYR A 379 17.86 -16.62 -10.86
CA TYR A 379 18.63 -15.42 -11.20
C TYR A 379 17.76 -14.17 -11.20
N GLN A 380 16.60 -14.20 -11.86
CA GLN A 380 15.65 -13.07 -11.88
C GLN A 380 15.14 -12.73 -10.47
N ARG A 381 14.85 -13.74 -9.65
CA ARG A 381 14.49 -13.55 -8.24
C ARG A 381 15.62 -12.87 -7.45
N SER A 382 16.88 -13.25 -7.67
CA SER A 382 18.02 -12.58 -7.03
C SER A 382 18.17 -11.12 -7.46
N LEU A 383 17.82 -10.78 -8.71
CA LEU A 383 17.85 -9.41 -9.20
C LEU A 383 16.74 -8.58 -8.55
N LEU A 384 15.51 -9.11 -8.52
CA LEU A 384 14.38 -8.46 -7.86
C LEU A 384 14.67 -8.24 -6.37
N GLY A 385 15.17 -9.27 -5.67
CA GLY A 385 15.59 -9.15 -4.27
C GLY A 385 16.69 -8.09 -4.06
N LEU A 386 17.55 -7.85 -5.05
CA LEU A 386 18.54 -6.78 -4.97
C LEU A 386 17.92 -5.39 -5.10
N VAL A 387 17.08 -5.18 -6.12
CA VAL A 387 16.44 -3.88 -6.41
C VAL A 387 15.47 -3.50 -5.29
N PHE A 388 14.68 -4.46 -4.83
CA PHE A 388 13.66 -4.28 -3.79
C PHE A 388 14.16 -4.60 -2.37
N MET A 389 15.47 -4.74 -2.16
CA MET A 389 16.07 -4.92 -0.82
C MET A 389 15.51 -6.11 -0.02
N ASN A 390 15.27 -7.23 -0.70
CA ASN A 390 14.61 -8.45 -0.19
C ASN A 390 13.19 -8.18 0.35
N GLN A 391 12.51 -7.20 -0.24
CA GLN A 391 11.07 -6.96 -0.13
C GLN A 391 10.39 -7.20 -1.49
N ASP A 392 10.94 -8.13 -2.27
CA ASP A 392 10.45 -8.51 -3.60
C ASP A 392 9.06 -9.16 -3.58
N SER A 393 8.51 -9.51 -2.41
CA SER A 393 7.09 -9.87 -2.28
C SER A 393 6.16 -8.64 -2.34
N ASN A 394 6.63 -7.48 -1.89
CA ASN A 394 5.87 -6.21 -1.80
C ASN A 394 6.36 -5.21 -2.85
N ARG A 395 6.56 -5.65 -4.09
CA ARG A 395 6.94 -4.77 -5.21
C ARG A 395 5.85 -3.73 -5.45
N ASP A 396 6.25 -2.51 -5.78
CA ASP A 396 5.31 -1.50 -6.22
C ASP A 396 4.88 -1.76 -7.65
N LYS A 397 3.58 -1.60 -7.88
CA LYS A 397 2.91 -1.88 -9.14
C LYS A 397 1.97 -0.75 -9.46
N ILE A 398 1.55 -0.67 -10.72
CA ILE A 398 0.65 0.36 -11.20
C ILE A 398 -0.69 -0.27 -11.52
N ASN A 399 -1.74 0.29 -10.92
CA ASN A 399 -3.11 -0.17 -11.11
C ASN A 399 -3.73 0.53 -12.33
N LEU A 400 -4.48 -0.20 -13.13
CA LEU A 400 -5.39 0.33 -14.12
C LEU A 400 -6.76 -0.28 -13.86
N ILE A 401 -7.70 0.59 -13.52
CA ILE A 401 -9.08 0.24 -13.24
C ILE A 401 -9.91 0.69 -14.43
N ILE A 402 -10.63 -0.24 -15.02
CA ILE A 402 -11.49 -0.01 -16.18
C ILE A 402 -12.91 -0.36 -15.76
N ALA A 403 -13.79 0.63 -15.75
CA ALA A 403 -15.20 0.44 -15.46
C ALA A 403 -16.07 0.87 -16.65
N ASN A 404 -17.25 0.29 -16.77
CA ASN A 404 -18.21 0.70 -17.80
C ASN A 404 -19.00 1.95 -17.36
N GLU A 405 -19.11 2.18 -16.06
CA GLU A 405 -19.85 3.29 -15.47
C GLU A 405 -19.32 3.58 -14.07
N ILE A 406 -19.35 4.86 -13.69
CA ILE A 406 -19.02 5.37 -12.36
C ILE A 406 -20.27 6.08 -11.82
N THR A 407 -20.62 5.82 -10.57
CA THR A 407 -21.78 6.42 -9.90
C THR A 407 -21.31 7.09 -8.61
N PRO A 408 -21.66 8.37 -8.36
CA PRO A 408 -22.39 9.27 -9.25
C PRO A 408 -21.59 9.64 -10.50
N HIS A 409 -22.26 9.88 -11.63
CA HIS A 409 -21.61 10.35 -12.86
C HIS A 409 -21.42 11.87 -12.78
N LEU A 410 -20.18 12.29 -12.59
CA LEU A 410 -19.78 13.70 -12.43
C LEU A 410 -18.80 14.10 -13.54
N THR A 411 -18.56 15.40 -13.67
CA THR A 411 -17.49 15.91 -14.55
C THR A 411 -16.12 15.67 -13.92
N ALA A 412 -15.07 15.61 -14.74
CA ALA A 412 -13.70 15.41 -14.26
C ALA A 412 -13.26 16.46 -13.21
N GLU A 413 -13.74 17.70 -13.30
CA GLU A 413 -13.43 18.77 -12.34
C GLU A 413 -14.12 18.53 -10.99
N GLU A 414 -15.33 17.97 -10.98
CA GLU A 414 -16.09 17.67 -9.76
C GLU A 414 -15.50 16.49 -8.97
N TYR A 415 -14.83 15.55 -9.64
CA TYR A 415 -14.06 14.50 -8.95
C TYR A 415 -12.75 15.00 -8.32
N MET A 416 -12.30 16.21 -8.66
CA MET A 416 -11.08 16.84 -8.15
C MET A 416 -11.44 17.97 -7.16
N ASP A 417 -12.35 17.67 -6.24
CA ASP A 417 -12.94 18.59 -5.29
C ASP A 417 -12.08 18.85 -4.04
N LYS A 418 -10.97 18.11 -3.87
CA LYS A 418 -10.19 18.03 -2.63
C LYS A 418 -10.99 17.56 -1.41
N GLY A 419 -12.16 16.96 -1.65
CA GLY A 419 -13.09 16.49 -0.62
C GLY A 419 -13.22 14.98 -0.67
N GLU A 420 -14.43 14.52 -0.38
CA GLU A 420 -14.83 13.12 -0.28
C GLU A 420 -14.54 12.33 -1.57
N TYR A 421 -14.92 12.85 -2.74
CA TYR A 421 -14.73 12.15 -4.02
C TYR A 421 -13.24 11.94 -4.33
N GLU A 422 -12.42 12.97 -4.16
CA GLU A 422 -10.98 12.87 -4.39
C GLU A 422 -10.32 11.91 -3.36
N ASN A 423 -10.78 11.92 -2.10
CA ASN A 423 -10.26 11.04 -1.05
C ASN A 423 -10.52 9.56 -1.34
N GLU A 424 -11.71 9.21 -1.79
CA GLU A 424 -12.05 7.84 -2.19
C GLU A 424 -11.21 7.36 -3.39
N LEU A 425 -11.05 8.21 -4.41
CA LEU A 425 -10.21 7.89 -5.57
C LEU A 425 -8.76 7.64 -5.15
N LYS A 426 -8.23 8.46 -4.21
CA LYS A 426 -6.87 8.30 -3.68
C LYS A 426 -6.63 6.93 -3.04
N GLN A 427 -7.67 6.27 -2.52
CA GLN A 427 -7.52 4.94 -1.93
C GLN A 427 -7.05 3.90 -2.96
N VAL A 428 -7.54 3.97 -4.20
CA VAL A 428 -7.29 2.95 -5.24
C VAL A 428 -6.19 3.31 -6.23
N ILE A 429 -6.01 4.60 -6.54
CA ILE A 429 -5.02 5.10 -7.52
C ILE A 429 -3.90 5.96 -6.90
N GLY A 430 -3.94 6.23 -5.59
CA GLY A 430 -3.01 7.12 -4.90
C GLY A 430 -3.27 8.60 -5.21
N ASP A 431 -2.36 9.49 -4.78
CA ASP A 431 -2.51 10.95 -4.94
C ASP A 431 -2.92 11.32 -6.37
N THR A 432 -4.11 11.92 -6.51
CA THR A 432 -4.68 12.33 -7.79
C THR A 432 -3.86 13.46 -8.40
N ARG A 433 -3.56 13.34 -9.70
CA ARG A 433 -2.72 14.30 -10.45
C ARG A 433 -3.54 15.14 -11.41
N ALA A 434 -4.46 14.48 -12.12
CA ALA A 434 -5.31 15.12 -13.12
C ALA A 434 -6.51 14.22 -13.43
N ALA A 435 -7.63 14.84 -13.80
CA ALA A 435 -8.79 14.17 -14.33
C ALA A 435 -9.18 14.82 -15.67
N PHE A 436 -9.69 14.03 -16.61
CA PHE A 436 -10.09 14.48 -17.94
C PHE A 436 -11.35 13.76 -18.41
N ASP A 437 -12.30 14.52 -18.94
CA ASP A 437 -13.43 13.97 -19.68
C ASP A 437 -13.01 13.72 -21.13
N ILE A 438 -12.83 12.44 -21.49
CA ILE A 438 -12.49 12.01 -22.86
C ILE A 438 -13.71 12.20 -23.77
N SER A 439 -14.89 11.88 -23.24
CA SER A 439 -16.18 12.05 -23.90
C SER A 439 -17.21 12.55 -22.88
N GLU A 440 -18.47 12.78 -23.31
CA GLU A 440 -19.56 13.14 -22.38
C GLU A 440 -19.84 12.05 -21.32
N HIS A 441 -19.36 10.82 -21.55
CA HIS A 441 -19.61 9.66 -20.69
C HIS A 441 -18.35 8.93 -20.22
N ASP A 442 -17.18 9.29 -20.77
CA ASP A 442 -15.93 8.61 -20.45
C ASP A 442 -15.00 9.58 -19.69
N THR A 443 -14.73 9.29 -18.43
CA THR A 443 -13.84 10.05 -17.56
C THR A 443 -12.58 9.25 -17.27
N LEU A 444 -11.42 9.90 -17.35
CA LEU A 444 -10.10 9.34 -17.10
C LEU A 444 -9.41 10.11 -15.98
N ILE A 445 -9.02 9.41 -14.92
CA ILE A 445 -8.39 9.97 -13.73
C ILE A 445 -7.00 9.36 -13.58
N PHE A 446 -6.01 10.23 -13.43
CA PHE A 446 -4.61 9.89 -13.22
C PHE A 446 -4.25 10.04 -11.75
N GLY A 447 -3.81 8.95 -11.13
CA GLY A 447 -3.25 8.93 -9.78
C GLY A 447 -1.74 8.76 -9.77
N ALA A 448 -1.16 8.73 -8.58
CA ALA A 448 0.27 8.54 -8.38
C ALA A 448 0.73 7.10 -8.68
N PHE A 449 -0.13 6.12 -8.38
CA PHE A 449 0.14 4.68 -8.49
C PHE A 449 -0.91 3.94 -9.33
N GLY A 450 -1.74 4.67 -10.07
CA GLY A 450 -2.69 4.04 -10.96
C GLY A 450 -3.52 5.00 -11.81
N LEU A 451 -4.39 4.43 -12.62
CA LEU A 451 -5.35 5.12 -13.46
C LEU A 451 -6.73 4.51 -13.29
N LEU A 452 -7.76 5.35 -13.35
CA LEU A 452 -9.15 4.94 -13.43
C LEU A 452 -9.73 5.48 -14.74
N ILE A 453 -10.30 4.61 -15.57
CA ILE A 453 -11.13 4.99 -16.69
C ILE A 453 -12.52 4.41 -16.50
N ALA A 454 -13.53 5.28 -16.52
CA ALA A 454 -14.92 4.88 -16.35
C ALA A 454 -15.74 5.44 -17.51
N GLY A 455 -16.52 4.58 -18.15
CA GLY A 455 -17.44 4.98 -19.22
C GLY A 455 -17.72 3.85 -20.21
N PRO A 456 -18.78 3.98 -21.02
CA PRO A 456 -19.24 2.91 -21.90
C PRO A 456 -18.21 2.53 -22.98
N ASN A 457 -17.30 3.45 -23.33
CA ASN A 457 -16.26 3.19 -24.32
C ASN A 457 -14.88 2.96 -23.70
N SER A 458 -14.77 2.85 -22.36
CA SER A 458 -13.51 2.73 -21.62
C SER A 458 -12.57 1.67 -22.22
N ARG A 459 -13.12 0.50 -22.59
CA ARG A 459 -12.37 -0.62 -23.19
C ARG A 459 -11.73 -0.31 -24.54
N HIS A 460 -12.23 0.67 -25.31
CA HIS A 460 -11.61 1.07 -26.58
C HIS A 460 -10.25 1.74 -26.38
N HIS A 461 -10.02 2.32 -25.19
CA HIS A 461 -8.77 3.01 -24.85
C HIS A 461 -7.68 2.07 -24.32
N GLU A 462 -8.00 0.79 -24.10
CA GLU A 462 -7.06 -0.23 -23.59
C GLU A 462 -5.71 -0.28 -24.30
N PRO A 463 -5.61 -0.23 -25.65
CA PRO A 463 -4.30 -0.30 -26.31
C PRO A 463 -3.37 0.84 -25.90
N LEU A 464 -3.91 2.07 -25.78
CA LEU A 464 -3.13 3.25 -25.39
C LEU A 464 -2.77 3.19 -23.91
N LEU A 465 -3.73 2.81 -23.05
CA LEU A 465 -3.53 2.71 -21.61
C LEU A 465 -2.53 1.60 -21.26
N CYS A 466 -2.57 0.46 -21.94
CA CYS A 466 -1.56 -0.60 -21.76
C CYS A 466 -0.17 -0.08 -22.13
N SER A 467 -0.01 0.61 -23.26
CA SER A 467 1.29 1.21 -23.61
C SER A 467 1.76 2.24 -22.59
N PHE A 468 0.85 3.07 -22.06
CA PHE A 468 1.17 4.01 -20.98
C PHE A 468 1.66 3.29 -19.71
N LEU A 469 0.97 2.22 -19.31
CA LEU A 469 1.37 1.39 -18.17
C LEU A 469 2.76 0.76 -18.33
N GLU A 470 3.15 0.33 -19.54
CA GLU A 470 4.51 -0.19 -19.77
C GLU A 470 5.58 0.85 -19.42
N TYR A 471 5.39 2.09 -19.87
CA TYR A 471 6.32 3.18 -19.59
C TYR A 471 6.35 3.57 -18.12
N GLU A 472 5.19 3.70 -17.48
CA GLU A 472 5.14 4.06 -16.07
C GLU A 472 5.70 2.94 -15.17
N SER A 473 5.45 1.67 -15.51
CA SER A 473 6.01 0.54 -14.76
C SER A 473 7.54 0.52 -14.85
N MET A 474 8.09 0.82 -16.02
CA MET A 474 9.55 0.95 -16.23
C MET A 474 10.12 2.16 -15.47
N ASN A 475 9.41 3.29 -15.45
CA ASN A 475 9.77 4.47 -14.67
C ASN A 475 9.83 4.14 -13.17
N LEU A 476 8.81 3.45 -12.65
CA LEU A 476 8.75 3.01 -11.24
C LEU A 476 9.91 2.09 -10.87
N PHE A 477 10.18 1.06 -11.69
CA PHE A 477 11.34 0.18 -11.49
C PHE A 477 12.66 0.96 -11.49
N THR A 478 12.81 1.91 -12.40
CA THR A 478 14.01 2.74 -12.52
C THR A 478 14.24 3.59 -11.26
N GLN A 479 13.17 4.13 -10.65
CA GLN A 479 13.27 4.87 -9.40
C GLN A 479 13.78 3.99 -8.25
N ASN A 480 13.27 2.76 -8.12
CA ASN A 480 13.74 1.79 -7.13
C ASN A 480 15.19 1.36 -7.39
N PHE A 481 15.56 1.16 -8.65
CA PHE A 481 16.93 0.85 -9.05
C PHE A 481 17.91 1.96 -8.62
N PHE A 482 17.58 3.23 -8.86
CA PHE A 482 18.42 4.36 -8.42
C PHE A 482 18.46 4.50 -6.90
N ALA A 483 17.33 4.29 -6.21
CA ALA A 483 17.31 4.27 -4.75
C ALA A 483 18.27 3.22 -4.19
N ARG A 484 18.30 2.01 -4.78
CA ARG A 484 19.24 0.96 -4.40
C ARG A 484 20.69 1.35 -4.69
N LEU A 485 20.97 1.98 -5.84
CA LEU A 485 22.31 2.45 -6.19
C LEU A 485 22.86 3.43 -5.15
N PHE A 486 22.05 4.38 -4.68
CA PHE A 486 22.47 5.32 -3.63
C PHE A 486 22.83 4.62 -2.31
N ILE A 487 22.08 3.59 -1.94
CA ILE A 487 22.37 2.79 -0.74
C ILE A 487 23.68 2.04 -0.88
N VAL A 488 23.91 1.39 -2.03
CA VAL A 488 25.19 0.69 -2.31
C VAL A 488 26.37 1.66 -2.25
N VAL A 489 26.21 2.89 -2.75
CA VAL A 489 27.24 3.95 -2.64
C VAL A 489 27.52 4.34 -1.19
N ASP A 490 26.51 4.42 -0.33
CA ASP A 490 26.70 4.72 1.09
C ASP A 490 27.34 3.56 1.86
N ASP A 491 26.93 2.32 1.54
CA ASP A 491 27.56 1.11 2.09
C ASP A 491 29.05 1.05 1.73
N MET A 492 29.42 1.42 0.49
CA MET A 492 30.83 1.55 0.08
C MET A 492 31.59 2.61 0.90
N LYS A 493 30.99 3.77 1.18
CA LYS A 493 31.61 4.80 2.06
C LYS A 493 31.79 4.27 3.48
N THR A 494 30.80 3.55 4.00
CA THR A 494 30.87 2.93 5.33
C THR A 494 32.01 1.92 5.39
N VAL A 495 32.13 1.04 4.39
CA VAL A 495 33.24 0.07 4.29
C VAL A 495 34.60 0.78 4.20
N ARG A 496 34.69 1.88 3.44
CA ARG A 496 35.91 2.71 3.39
C ARG A 496 36.29 3.25 4.76
N GLY A 497 35.33 3.78 5.52
CA GLY A 497 35.57 4.22 6.90
C GLY A 497 36.01 3.07 7.82
N MET A 498 35.49 1.85 7.62
CA MET A 498 35.96 0.68 8.36
C MET A 498 37.41 0.31 8.03
N ILE A 499 37.81 0.44 6.75
CA ILE A 499 39.18 0.20 6.28
C ILE A 499 40.15 1.20 6.91
N ASP A 500 39.80 2.48 6.97
CA ASP A 500 40.67 3.54 7.53
C ASP A 500 40.98 3.31 9.03
N VAL A 501 40.13 2.58 9.75
CA VAL A 501 40.28 2.27 11.19
C VAL A 501 40.62 0.79 11.43
N ALA A 502 40.88 0.01 10.38
CA ALA A 502 41.08 -1.44 10.46
C ALA A 502 42.30 -1.84 11.30
N GLU A 503 43.33 -0.99 11.38
CA GLU A 503 44.53 -1.24 12.17
C GLU A 503 44.27 -1.30 13.69
N ARG A 504 43.13 -0.75 14.16
CA ARG A 504 42.79 -0.70 15.60
C ARG A 504 42.15 -1.99 16.13
N ASP A 505 41.63 -2.85 15.25
CA ASP A 505 40.94 -4.08 15.65
C ASP A 505 41.09 -5.18 14.57
N PRO A 506 41.89 -6.24 14.82
CA PRO A 506 42.13 -7.34 13.89
C PRO A 506 40.87 -8.09 13.46
N ASN A 507 39.81 -8.10 14.28
CA ASN A 507 38.57 -8.82 13.96
C ASN A 507 37.76 -8.13 12.85
N ARG A 508 37.98 -6.83 12.62
CA ARG A 508 37.29 -6.05 11.57
C ARG A 508 37.69 -6.44 10.15
N LEU A 509 38.87 -7.04 9.95
CA LEU A 509 39.34 -7.46 8.63
C LEU A 509 38.43 -8.53 8.00
N ALA A 510 37.92 -9.46 8.79
CA ALA A 510 37.00 -10.49 8.31
C ALA A 510 35.67 -9.88 7.87
N ASP A 511 35.14 -8.92 8.64
CA ASP A 511 33.89 -8.24 8.33
C ASP A 511 34.01 -7.33 7.10
N ILE A 512 35.12 -6.61 6.95
CA ILE A 512 35.42 -5.79 5.76
C ILE A 512 35.45 -6.68 4.51
N ARG A 513 36.16 -7.82 4.55
CA ARG A 513 36.21 -8.76 3.41
C ARG A 513 34.84 -9.32 3.05
N ARG A 514 34.04 -9.68 4.06
CA ARG A 514 32.66 -10.16 3.85
C ARG A 514 31.81 -9.09 3.17
N ARG A 515 31.82 -7.85 3.69
CA ARG A 515 31.07 -6.72 3.12
C ARG A 515 31.53 -6.36 1.71
N LEU A 516 32.82 -6.35 1.44
CA LEU A 516 33.35 -6.12 0.08
C LEU A 516 32.91 -7.20 -0.91
N ALA A 517 32.91 -8.47 -0.50
CA ALA A 517 32.45 -9.56 -1.36
C ALA A 517 30.96 -9.43 -1.71
N VAL A 518 30.13 -9.06 -0.72
CA VAL A 518 28.70 -8.79 -0.94
C VAL A 518 28.53 -7.59 -1.88
N LEU A 519 29.15 -6.45 -1.60
CA LEU A 519 29.06 -5.25 -2.44
C LEU A 519 29.54 -5.51 -3.87
N SER A 520 30.62 -6.28 -4.05
CA SER A 520 31.10 -6.64 -5.39
C SER A 520 30.07 -7.48 -6.16
N LYS A 521 29.41 -8.44 -5.50
CA LYS A 521 28.33 -9.23 -6.11
C LYS A 521 27.14 -8.34 -6.48
N GLU A 522 26.75 -7.44 -5.59
CA GLU A 522 25.63 -6.51 -5.80
C GLU A 522 25.90 -5.55 -6.97
N VAL A 523 27.11 -4.99 -7.08
CA VAL A 523 27.48 -4.12 -8.20
C VAL A 523 27.43 -4.86 -9.54
N ILE A 524 27.93 -6.11 -9.59
CA ILE A 524 27.86 -6.93 -10.81
C ILE A 524 26.40 -7.17 -11.21
N LEU A 525 25.54 -7.53 -10.26
CA LEU A 525 24.12 -7.76 -10.54
C LEU A 525 23.41 -6.47 -11.00
N LEU A 526 23.74 -5.31 -10.40
CA LEU A 526 23.19 -4.02 -10.86
C LEU A 526 23.63 -3.69 -12.29
N GLU A 527 24.87 -4.02 -12.67
CA GLU A 527 25.37 -3.84 -14.05
C GLU A 527 24.63 -4.74 -15.03
N GLU A 528 24.33 -5.99 -14.65
CA GLU A 528 23.56 -6.93 -15.47
C GLU A 528 22.06 -6.59 -15.57
N THR A 529 21.57 -5.69 -14.72
CA THR A 529 20.16 -5.23 -14.74
C THR A 529 19.90 -4.18 -15.84
N LEU A 530 20.95 -3.49 -16.29
CA LEU A 530 20.94 -2.47 -17.34
C LEU A 530 21.18 -3.09 -18.73
#